data_AF-A0A7Y9IW75-F1
#
_entry.id   AF-A0A7Y9IW75-F1
#
_cell.length_a   1.000
_cell.length_b   1.000
_cell.length_c   1.000
_cell.angle_alpha   90.00
_cell.angle_beta   90.00
_cell.angle_gamma   90.00
#
_symmetry.space_group_name_H-M   'P 1'
#
loop_
_entity.id
_entity.type
_entity.pdbx_description
1 polymer ?
#
loop_
_entity_poly.entity_id
_entity_poly.type
_entity_poly.pdbx_seq_one_letter_code
_entity_poly.pdbx_strand_id
1 'polypeptide(L)'
;MPLPADCTFVLGAQDPEMREIERVVQGAGYACVVAAQGRQRVSPRTAYDADSVLHNGPGGLRPAVLLPKAPIVTVECRLRGYTPIVAVDHHNPGDIGYEIGPDRYMEGASLGQVLSLLEREPTETQRLLAAGDHCLTAAYQGACAGAPPDRLLELRASWQARVSGRRLSEVIGGILDAAVQVRAKYDSERGESRFLDPIGVPRDLPEGAAYAGLPVRYRQLLPDGVVKEMFKGGSPDAIERFMEEHRSAGRLAYGNPYRGYAGAYWSG
;
A
#
# COMPACT_ATOMS: atom_id res chain seq x y z
N MET A 1 12.62 -4.96 22.36
CA MET A 1 12.09 -4.76 23.73
C MET A 1 10.66 -5.26 23.71
N PRO A 2 10.24 -6.12 24.64
CA PRO A 2 8.87 -6.62 24.67
C PRO A 2 7.89 -5.45 24.82
N LEU A 3 6.78 -5.50 24.08
CA LEU A 3 5.73 -4.49 24.18
C LEU A 3 5.04 -4.56 25.57
N PRO A 4 4.63 -3.42 26.15
CA PRO A 4 3.83 -3.43 27.37
C PRO A 4 2.52 -4.21 27.18
N ALA A 5 2.11 -4.99 28.18
CA ALA A 5 0.89 -5.81 28.09
C ALA A 5 -0.40 -4.99 27.92
N ASP A 6 -0.39 -3.73 28.35
CA ASP A 6 -1.49 -2.76 28.21
C ASP A 6 -1.39 -1.90 26.93
N CYS A 7 -0.48 -2.24 26.02
CA CYS A 7 -0.30 -1.52 24.76
C CYS A 7 -1.53 -1.66 23.85
N THR A 8 -1.90 -0.55 23.20
CA THR A 8 -2.97 -0.52 22.19
C THR A 8 -2.40 -0.23 20.81
N PHE A 9 -2.78 -1.03 19.81
CA PHE A 9 -2.45 -0.77 18.42
C PHE A 9 -3.49 0.17 17.80
N VAL A 10 -3.01 1.19 17.10
CA VAL A 10 -3.81 2.14 16.32
C VAL A 10 -3.53 1.88 14.85
N LEU A 11 -4.53 1.38 14.13
CA LEU A 11 -4.40 0.93 12.75
C LEU A 11 -4.85 1.98 11.75
N GLY A 12 -4.10 2.16 10.68
CA GLY A 12 -4.39 3.09 9.60
C GLY A 12 -5.52 2.66 8.66
N ALA A 13 -5.35 3.03 7.39
CA ALA A 13 -6.32 2.78 6.35
C ALA A 13 -6.60 1.28 6.15
N GLN A 14 -7.80 0.92 5.70
CA GLN A 14 -8.14 -0.48 5.49
C GLN A 14 -7.70 -0.98 4.11
N ASP A 15 -6.89 -2.02 4.10
CA ASP A 15 -6.56 -2.85 2.94
C ASP A 15 -6.41 -4.34 3.37
N PRO A 16 -6.00 -5.27 2.49
CA PRO A 16 -5.73 -6.66 2.88
C PRO A 16 -4.64 -6.85 3.94
N GLU A 17 -3.55 -6.08 3.88
CA GLU A 17 -2.44 -6.20 4.82
C GLU A 17 -2.88 -5.74 6.21
N MET A 18 -3.55 -4.59 6.30
CA MET A 18 -4.07 -4.05 7.56
C MET A 18 -5.11 -4.96 8.22
N ARG A 19 -5.91 -5.69 7.42
CA ARG A 19 -6.83 -6.74 7.93
C ARG A 19 -6.08 -7.87 8.62
N GLU A 20 -4.98 -8.28 8.03
CA GLU A 20 -4.15 -9.35 8.57
C GLU A 20 -3.38 -8.88 9.81
N ILE A 21 -2.89 -7.64 9.81
CA ILE A 21 -2.30 -6.99 10.99
C ILE A 21 -3.31 -6.97 12.15
N GLU A 22 -4.54 -6.50 11.91
CA GLU A 22 -5.60 -6.49 12.93
C GLU A 22 -5.83 -7.89 13.53
N ARG A 23 -5.93 -8.91 12.67
CA ARG A 23 -6.11 -10.31 13.09
C ARG A 23 -4.95 -10.82 13.94
N VAL A 24 -3.70 -10.54 13.55
CA VAL A 24 -2.51 -11.01 14.25
C VAL A 24 -2.37 -10.33 15.60
N VAL A 25 -2.58 -9.02 15.67
CA VAL A 25 -2.54 -8.23 16.91
C VAL A 25 -3.59 -8.71 17.90
N GLN A 26 -4.84 -8.87 17.47
CA GLN A 26 -5.92 -9.40 18.30
C GLN A 26 -5.63 -10.84 18.75
N GLY A 27 -5.11 -11.68 17.85
CA GLY A 27 -4.69 -13.05 18.14
C GLY A 27 -3.45 -13.16 19.05
N ALA A 28 -2.76 -12.06 19.31
CA ALA A 28 -1.69 -11.95 20.30
C ALA A 28 -2.18 -11.38 21.65
N GLY A 29 -3.47 -11.04 21.76
CA GLY A 29 -4.09 -10.54 23.00
C GLY A 29 -3.99 -9.03 23.20
N TYR A 30 -3.48 -8.28 22.22
CA TYR A 30 -3.39 -6.82 22.30
C TYR A 30 -4.70 -6.14 21.91
N ALA A 31 -4.97 -5.00 22.56
CA ALA A 31 -6.08 -4.13 22.17
C ALA A 31 -5.79 -3.47 20.81
N CYS A 32 -6.84 -3.30 20.01
CA CYS A 32 -6.75 -2.74 18.68
C CYS A 32 -7.88 -1.75 18.42
N VAL A 33 -7.54 -0.56 17.92
CA VAL A 33 -8.47 0.47 17.45
C VAL A 33 -8.04 0.95 16.06
N VAL A 34 -8.95 1.54 15.31
CA VAL A 34 -8.65 2.13 14.01
C VAL A 34 -8.54 3.64 14.13
N ALA A 35 -7.57 4.22 13.43
CA ALA A 35 -7.42 5.66 13.30
C ALA A 35 -8.64 6.26 12.58
N ALA A 36 -9.06 7.44 13.04
CA ALA A 36 -10.17 8.17 12.48
C ALA A 36 -9.89 9.66 12.34
N GLN A 37 -10.57 10.28 11.38
CA GLN A 37 -10.62 11.72 11.18
C GLN A 37 -12.08 12.12 11.04
N GLY A 38 -12.54 13.08 11.86
CA GLY A 38 -13.94 13.52 11.81
C GLY A 38 -14.94 12.38 12.07
N ARG A 39 -14.60 11.44 12.97
CA ARG A 39 -15.40 10.23 13.31
C ARG A 39 -15.57 9.21 12.19
N GLN A 40 -14.84 9.35 11.09
CA GLN A 40 -14.78 8.35 10.03
C GLN A 40 -13.41 7.68 10.05
N ARG A 41 -13.38 6.39 9.70
CA ARG A 41 -12.09 5.70 9.52
C ARG A 41 -11.24 6.46 8.50
N VAL A 42 -9.95 6.58 8.78
CA VAL A 42 -9.01 7.21 7.85
C VAL A 42 -8.92 6.47 6.51
N SER A 43 -8.63 7.23 5.47
CA SER A 43 -8.18 6.76 4.16
C SER A 43 -6.65 6.87 4.07
N PRO A 44 -5.98 6.31 3.05
CA PRO A 44 -4.55 6.54 2.86
C PRO A 44 -4.19 8.04 2.80
N ARG A 45 -5.10 8.89 2.32
CA ARG A 45 -4.92 10.35 2.27
C ARG A 45 -4.95 11.01 3.65
N THR A 46 -5.69 10.44 4.61
CA THR A 46 -5.99 11.10 5.89
C THR A 46 -5.40 10.37 7.10
N ALA A 47 -4.72 9.25 6.90
CA ALA A 47 -4.18 8.40 7.97
C ALA A 47 -3.17 9.12 8.88
N TYR A 48 -2.40 10.05 8.33
CA TYR A 48 -1.38 10.82 9.05
C TYR A 48 -1.92 12.09 9.73
N ASP A 49 -3.22 12.33 9.61
CA ASP A 49 -3.96 13.45 10.17
C ASP A 49 -5.11 13.01 11.08
N ALA A 50 -5.04 11.78 11.60
CA ALA A 50 -6.06 11.22 12.47
C ALA A 50 -6.19 12.07 13.75
N ASP A 51 -7.44 12.37 14.12
CA ASP A 51 -7.80 13.19 15.29
C ASP A 51 -8.54 12.39 16.37
N SER A 52 -8.88 11.13 16.08
CA SER A 52 -9.70 10.27 16.92
C SER A 52 -9.44 8.80 16.59
N VAL A 53 -10.07 7.91 17.37
CA VAL A 53 -10.03 6.47 17.13
C VAL A 53 -11.42 5.85 17.21
N LEU A 54 -11.59 4.73 16.52
CA LEU A 54 -12.83 3.93 16.54
C LEU A 54 -12.49 2.49 16.93
N HIS A 55 -13.40 1.85 17.66
CA HIS A 55 -13.37 0.41 17.87
C HIS A 55 -14.06 -0.28 16.69
N ASN A 56 -13.42 -1.30 16.12
CA ASN A 56 -13.98 -2.15 15.08
C ASN A 56 -14.51 -3.44 15.72
N GLY A 57 -15.84 -3.58 15.83
CA GLY A 57 -16.48 -4.73 16.44
C GLY A 57 -17.62 -5.31 15.60
N PRO A 58 -18.30 -6.37 16.09
CA PRO A 58 -19.38 -7.05 15.36
C PRO A 58 -20.53 -6.12 14.93
N GLY A 59 -20.73 -5.02 15.64
CA GLY A 59 -21.74 -4.00 15.34
C GLY A 59 -21.22 -2.81 14.53
N GLY A 60 -20.08 -2.95 13.86
CA GLY A 60 -19.44 -1.89 13.08
C GLY A 60 -18.53 -0.97 13.90
N LEU A 61 -18.16 0.17 13.28
CA LEU A 61 -17.27 1.16 13.88
C LEU A 61 -17.98 1.99 14.95
N ARG A 62 -17.38 2.12 16.13
CA ARG A 62 -17.90 2.92 17.25
C ARG A 62 -16.82 3.82 17.81
N PRO A 63 -17.13 5.03 18.31
CA PRO A 63 -16.15 5.88 18.98
C PRO A 63 -15.43 5.13 20.11
N ALA A 64 -14.11 5.26 20.17
CA ALA A 64 -13.27 4.75 21.24
C ALA A 64 -12.48 5.90 21.89
N VAL A 65 -11.99 5.67 23.11
CA VAL A 65 -11.19 6.65 23.85
C VAL A 65 -9.86 5.99 24.20
N LEU A 66 -8.76 6.67 23.85
CA LEU A 66 -7.44 6.37 24.37
C LEU A 66 -7.13 7.31 25.53
N LEU A 67 -6.46 6.80 26.55
CA LEU A 67 -5.99 7.65 27.64
C LEU A 67 -4.77 8.45 27.13
N PRO A 68 -4.61 9.75 27.46
CA PRO A 68 -3.57 10.62 26.91
C PRO A 68 -2.10 10.13 27.04
N LYS A 69 -1.84 9.16 27.92
CA LYS A 69 -0.52 8.56 28.15
C LYS A 69 -0.50 7.04 27.96
N ALA A 70 -1.54 6.47 27.33
CA ALA A 70 -1.56 5.05 27.03
C ALA A 70 -0.38 4.70 26.10
N PRO A 71 0.35 3.60 26.35
CA PRO A 71 1.34 3.11 25.41
C PRO A 71 0.63 2.68 24.13
N ILE A 72 1.00 3.28 22.99
CA ILE A 72 0.42 2.94 21.69
C ILE A 72 1.48 2.56 20.67
N VAL A 73 1.13 1.60 19.82
CA VAL A 73 1.83 1.33 18.55
C VAL A 73 0.95 1.86 17.43
N THR A 74 1.48 2.72 16.57
CA THR A 74 0.76 3.18 15.37
C THR A 74 1.22 2.36 14.17
N VAL A 75 0.29 1.96 13.33
CA VAL A 75 0.57 1.23 12.08
C VAL A 75 0.00 2.02 10.91
N GLU A 76 0.88 2.52 10.04
CA GLU A 76 0.55 3.32 8.84
C GLU A 76 -0.41 4.49 9.11
N CYS A 77 -0.20 5.16 10.23
CA CYS A 77 -0.98 6.32 10.62
C CYS A 77 -0.26 7.15 11.67
N ARG A 78 -0.80 8.36 11.90
CA ARG A 78 -0.37 9.23 12.99
C ARG A 78 -1.60 9.79 13.69
N LEU A 79 -1.65 9.62 15.01
CA LEU A 79 -2.71 10.14 15.86
C LEU A 79 -2.27 11.44 16.53
N ARG A 80 -2.99 12.53 16.27
CA ARG A 80 -2.67 13.85 16.83
C ARG A 80 -2.72 13.83 18.36
N GLY A 81 -1.70 14.43 18.99
CA GLY A 81 -1.59 14.52 20.45
C GLY A 81 -1.03 13.28 21.14
N TYR A 82 -0.63 12.25 20.39
CA TYR A 82 0.00 11.05 20.92
C TYR A 82 1.40 10.86 20.35
N THR A 83 2.31 10.34 21.17
CA THR A 83 3.63 9.86 20.72
C THR A 83 3.65 8.34 20.88
N PRO A 84 3.75 7.57 19.77
CA PRO A 84 3.77 6.13 19.86
C PRO A 84 5.08 5.63 20.47
N ILE A 85 5.02 4.47 21.14
CA ILE A 85 6.24 3.75 21.55
C ILE A 85 6.97 3.16 20.33
N VAL A 86 6.22 2.78 19.30
CA VAL A 86 6.71 2.31 18.01
C VAL A 86 5.77 2.81 16.92
N ALA A 87 6.32 3.42 15.87
CA ALA A 87 5.60 3.71 14.63
C ALA A 87 6.03 2.68 13.58
N VAL A 88 5.08 1.83 13.18
CA VAL A 88 5.24 0.87 12.09
C VAL A 88 4.81 1.54 10.79
N ASP A 89 5.74 1.72 9.88
CA ASP A 89 5.49 2.41 8.61
C ASP A 89 6.61 2.20 7.57
N HIS A 90 6.35 2.65 6.34
CA HIS A 90 7.24 2.59 5.18
C HIS A 90 6.93 3.66 4.10
N HIS A 91 6.06 4.63 4.40
CA HIS A 91 5.58 5.60 3.41
C HIS A 91 6.45 6.86 3.29
N ASN A 92 7.21 7.22 4.34
CA ASN A 92 7.96 8.47 4.42
C ASN A 92 9.44 8.23 4.74
N PRO A 93 10.35 9.12 4.28
CA PRO A 93 11.74 9.10 4.70
C PRO A 93 11.86 9.12 6.23
N GLY A 94 12.66 8.20 6.78
CA GLY A 94 12.81 7.99 8.22
C GLY A 94 11.92 6.90 8.80
N ASP A 95 10.91 6.42 8.07
CA ASP A 95 10.16 5.23 8.45
C ASP A 95 11.04 3.98 8.28
N ILE A 96 10.89 3.01 9.19
CA ILE A 96 11.74 1.80 9.26
C ILE A 96 11.78 1.07 7.91
N GLY A 97 10.63 0.97 7.23
CA GLY A 97 10.54 0.25 5.98
C GLY A 97 10.83 1.04 4.72
N TYR A 98 11.08 2.35 4.80
CA TYR A 98 11.06 3.25 3.63
C TYR A 98 12.11 2.88 2.56
N GLU A 99 13.33 2.55 2.99
CA GLU A 99 14.48 2.27 2.12
C GLU A 99 14.70 0.76 1.91
N ILE A 100 13.84 -0.10 2.48
CA ILE A 100 14.04 -1.55 2.45
C ILE A 100 13.63 -2.11 1.09
N GLY A 101 14.57 -2.81 0.44
CA GLY A 101 14.37 -3.45 -0.87
C GLY A 101 13.56 -4.76 -0.82
N PRO A 102 13.28 -5.35 -2.00
CA PRO A 102 12.47 -6.56 -2.12
C PRO A 102 13.12 -7.83 -1.53
N ASP A 103 14.44 -7.87 -1.42
CA ASP A 103 15.20 -8.96 -0.79
C ASP A 103 14.93 -9.06 0.73
N ARG A 104 14.60 -7.92 1.35
CA ARG A 104 14.28 -7.79 2.77
C ARG A 104 12.85 -7.29 3.00
N TYR A 105 11.95 -7.54 2.07
CA TYR A 105 10.60 -6.97 2.07
C TYR A 105 9.80 -7.22 3.36
N MET A 106 10.05 -8.33 4.09
CA MET A 106 9.39 -8.57 5.38
C MET A 106 9.84 -7.58 6.46
N GLU A 107 11.06 -7.07 6.40
CA GLU A 107 11.53 -6.01 7.31
C GLU A 107 10.96 -4.65 6.91
N GLY A 108 10.68 -4.48 5.61
CA GLY A 108 10.10 -3.28 5.04
C GLY A 108 8.60 -3.14 5.28
N ALA A 109 7.84 -4.20 5.03
CA ALA A 109 6.38 -4.19 5.08
C ALA A 109 5.86 -4.03 6.52
N SER A 110 4.77 -3.28 6.68
CA SER A 110 4.12 -3.07 7.98
C SER A 110 3.71 -4.37 8.66
N LEU A 111 3.22 -5.36 7.91
CA LEU A 111 2.88 -6.66 8.48
C LEU A 111 4.09 -7.39 9.04
N GLY A 112 5.23 -7.36 8.36
CA GLY A 112 6.43 -8.01 8.83
C GLY A 112 7.09 -7.30 10.02
N GLN A 113 7.02 -5.96 10.05
CA GLN A 113 7.38 -5.17 11.23
C GLN A 113 6.50 -5.54 12.44
N VAL A 114 5.17 -5.66 12.26
CA VAL A 114 4.26 -6.10 13.34
C VAL A 114 4.55 -7.53 13.80
N LEU A 115 4.77 -8.46 12.87
CA LEU A 115 5.11 -9.84 13.23
C LEU A 115 6.41 -9.91 14.03
N SER A 116 7.40 -9.10 13.67
CA SER A 116 8.67 -9.00 14.41
C SER A 116 8.47 -8.45 15.83
N LEU A 117 7.63 -7.42 16.00
CA LEU A 117 7.28 -6.87 17.32
C LEU A 117 6.57 -7.90 18.22
N LEU A 118 5.81 -8.81 17.62
CA LEU A 118 5.06 -9.85 18.30
C LEU A 118 5.82 -11.18 18.40
N GLU A 119 7.08 -11.21 17.97
CA GLU A 119 7.95 -12.40 17.96
C GLU A 119 7.29 -13.60 17.24
N ARG A 120 6.68 -13.34 16.08
CA ARG A 120 5.98 -14.35 15.26
C ARG A 120 6.64 -14.55 13.91
N GLU A 121 6.76 -15.82 13.53
CA GLU A 121 7.15 -16.19 12.17
C GLU A 121 6.00 -15.96 11.18
N PRO A 122 6.29 -15.44 9.97
CA PRO A 122 5.27 -15.21 8.96
C PRO A 122 4.85 -16.52 8.28
N THR A 123 3.54 -16.64 8.08
CA THR A 123 2.93 -17.67 7.21
C THR A 123 3.13 -17.35 5.73
N GLU A 124 2.86 -18.33 4.85
CA GLU A 124 2.88 -18.12 3.39
C GLU A 124 1.96 -16.97 2.95
N THR A 125 0.72 -16.92 3.45
CA THR A 125 -0.21 -15.84 3.11
C THR A 125 0.30 -14.47 3.56
N GLN A 126 0.91 -14.38 4.74
CA GLN A 126 1.47 -13.13 5.24
C GLN A 126 2.67 -12.66 4.39
N ARG A 127 3.50 -13.60 3.93
CA ARG A 127 4.58 -13.30 2.97
C ARG A 127 4.04 -12.73 1.66
N LEU A 128 2.95 -13.29 1.14
CA LEU A 128 2.31 -12.80 -0.08
C LEU A 128 1.70 -11.39 0.12
N LEU A 129 1.04 -11.16 1.26
CA LEU A 129 0.47 -9.84 1.60
C LEU A 129 1.56 -8.77 1.71
N ALA A 130 2.60 -9.03 2.50
CA ALA A 130 3.74 -8.12 2.67
C ALA A 130 4.45 -7.83 1.35
N ALA A 131 4.71 -8.85 0.52
CA ALA A 131 5.36 -8.65 -0.79
C ALA A 131 4.48 -7.85 -1.75
N GLY A 132 3.17 -8.11 -1.75
CA GLY A 132 2.20 -7.46 -2.61
C GLY A 132 1.91 -6.00 -2.23
N ASP A 133 2.04 -5.63 -0.95
CA ASP A 133 1.94 -4.23 -0.53
C ASP A 133 3.27 -3.49 -0.73
N HIS A 134 4.37 -4.04 -0.22
CA HIS A 134 5.66 -3.36 -0.16
C HIS A 134 6.29 -3.14 -1.53
N CYS A 135 6.35 -4.20 -2.36
CA CYS A 135 7.18 -4.23 -3.57
C CYS A 135 6.56 -5.08 -4.70
N LEU A 136 5.30 -4.81 -5.04
CA LEU A 136 4.49 -5.63 -5.95
C LEU A 136 5.18 -6.04 -7.26
N THR A 137 5.79 -5.10 -7.98
CA THR A 137 6.46 -5.41 -9.26
C THR A 137 7.60 -6.39 -9.06
N ALA A 138 8.45 -6.16 -8.07
CA ALA A 138 9.57 -7.04 -7.76
C ALA A 138 9.07 -8.42 -7.29
N ALA A 139 7.98 -8.47 -6.53
CA ALA A 139 7.34 -9.71 -6.11
C ALA A 139 6.84 -10.52 -7.30
N TYR A 140 6.20 -9.89 -8.29
CA TYR A 140 5.82 -10.57 -9.54
C TYR A 140 7.01 -11.05 -10.38
N GLN A 141 8.16 -10.39 -10.27
CA GLN A 141 9.39 -10.85 -10.92
C GLN A 141 10.16 -11.91 -10.09
N GLY A 142 9.59 -12.37 -8.98
CA GLY A 142 10.18 -13.44 -8.15
C GLY A 142 11.33 -12.97 -7.25
N ALA A 143 11.49 -11.68 -7.02
CA ALA A 143 12.55 -11.14 -6.18
C ALA A 143 12.29 -11.30 -4.66
N CYS A 144 11.05 -11.56 -4.27
CA CYS A 144 10.64 -11.68 -2.87
C CYS A 144 10.64 -13.15 -2.42
N ALA A 145 11.59 -13.52 -1.55
CA ALA A 145 11.73 -14.89 -1.08
C ALA A 145 10.47 -15.40 -0.34
N GLY A 146 9.93 -16.54 -0.79
CA GLY A 146 8.73 -17.14 -0.20
C GLY A 146 7.40 -16.50 -0.63
N ALA A 147 7.40 -15.63 -1.64
CA ALA A 147 6.22 -15.04 -2.25
C ALA A 147 6.16 -15.36 -3.76
N PRO A 148 5.80 -16.60 -4.15
CA PRO A 148 5.81 -17.01 -5.55
C PRO A 148 4.80 -16.21 -6.41
N PRO A 149 5.18 -15.76 -7.63
CA PRO A 149 4.37 -14.84 -8.44
C PRO A 149 2.95 -15.31 -8.79
N ASP A 150 2.78 -16.60 -9.05
CA ASP A 150 1.50 -17.23 -9.38
C ASP A 150 0.54 -17.19 -8.18
N ARG A 151 1.03 -17.54 -6.98
CA ARG A 151 0.25 -17.46 -5.74
C ARG A 151 -0.08 -16.02 -5.38
N LEU A 152 0.83 -15.10 -5.64
CA LEU A 152 0.59 -13.66 -5.46
C LEU A 152 -0.51 -13.16 -6.41
N LEU A 153 -0.48 -13.58 -7.68
CA LEU A 153 -1.53 -13.27 -8.66
C LEU A 153 -2.88 -13.80 -8.19
N GLU A 154 -2.96 -15.06 -7.78
CA GLU A 154 -4.19 -15.68 -7.28
C GLU A 154 -4.76 -14.91 -6.08
N LEU A 155 -3.92 -14.58 -5.09
CA LEU A 155 -4.33 -13.86 -3.88
C LEU A 155 -4.88 -12.46 -4.23
N ARG A 156 -4.13 -11.70 -5.04
CA ARG A 156 -4.48 -10.32 -5.38
C ARG A 156 -5.68 -10.26 -6.31
N ALA A 157 -5.76 -11.14 -7.30
CA ALA A 157 -6.92 -11.22 -8.19
C ALA A 157 -8.19 -11.64 -7.43
N SER A 158 -8.08 -12.55 -6.45
CA SER A 158 -9.21 -12.94 -5.59
C SER A 158 -9.73 -11.78 -4.75
N TRP A 159 -8.82 -11.00 -4.18
CA TRP A 159 -9.18 -9.79 -3.45
C TRP A 159 -9.84 -8.73 -4.36
N GLN A 160 -9.24 -8.45 -5.51
CA GLN A 160 -9.80 -7.52 -6.49
C GLN A 160 -11.16 -7.96 -7.00
N ALA A 161 -11.37 -9.26 -7.27
CA ALA A 161 -12.65 -9.83 -7.67
C ALA A 161 -13.71 -9.57 -6.59
N ARG A 162 -13.40 -9.85 -5.33
CA ARG A 162 -14.29 -9.59 -4.20
C ARG A 162 -14.68 -8.11 -4.07
N VAL A 163 -13.71 -7.20 -4.14
CA VAL A 163 -13.96 -5.76 -3.98
C VAL A 163 -14.69 -5.15 -5.17
N SER A 164 -14.41 -5.64 -6.37
CA SER A 164 -15.01 -5.12 -7.62
C SER A 164 -16.32 -5.77 -8.02
N GLY A 165 -16.72 -6.87 -7.37
CA GLY A 165 -17.89 -7.68 -7.75
C GLY A 165 -17.72 -8.44 -9.06
N ARG A 166 -16.50 -8.57 -9.58
CA ARG A 166 -16.18 -9.31 -10.82
C ARG A 166 -15.91 -10.79 -10.53
N ARG A 167 -16.03 -11.64 -11.55
CA ARG A 167 -15.55 -13.02 -11.45
C ARG A 167 -14.03 -13.06 -11.40
N LEU A 168 -13.46 -14.01 -10.66
CA LEU A 168 -12.00 -14.18 -10.57
C LEU A 168 -11.35 -14.32 -11.95
N SER A 169 -11.95 -15.11 -12.85
CA SER A 169 -11.46 -15.29 -14.22
C SER A 169 -11.44 -13.99 -15.04
N GLU A 170 -12.39 -13.08 -14.82
CA GLU A 170 -12.43 -11.78 -15.51
C GLU A 170 -11.33 -10.85 -15.00
N VAL A 171 -11.01 -10.92 -13.70
CA VAL A 171 -9.90 -10.13 -13.12
C VAL A 171 -8.56 -10.65 -13.61
N ILE A 172 -8.33 -11.97 -13.52
CA ILE A 172 -7.10 -12.59 -14.05
C ILE A 172 -6.94 -12.28 -15.54
N GLY A 173 -7.99 -12.48 -16.35
CA GLY A 173 -7.95 -12.16 -17.77
C GLY A 173 -7.61 -10.69 -18.02
N GLY A 174 -8.24 -9.76 -17.29
CA GLY A 174 -7.95 -8.33 -17.42
C GLY A 174 -6.52 -7.95 -17.04
N ILE A 175 -5.94 -8.56 -16.00
CA ILE A 175 -4.54 -8.37 -15.61
C ILE A 175 -3.60 -8.85 -16.72
N LEU A 176 -3.84 -10.05 -17.27
CA LEU A 176 -3.01 -10.63 -18.32
C LEU A 176 -3.12 -9.84 -19.63
N ASP A 177 -4.32 -9.43 -20.03
CA ASP A 177 -4.54 -8.59 -21.21
C ASP A 177 -3.86 -7.21 -21.06
N ALA A 178 -3.94 -6.62 -19.86
CA ALA A 178 -3.23 -5.39 -19.56
C ALA A 178 -1.71 -5.58 -19.63
N ALA A 179 -1.17 -6.70 -19.14
CA ALA A 179 0.25 -7.02 -19.25
C ALA A 179 0.71 -7.12 -20.72
N VAL A 180 -0.09 -7.76 -21.59
CA VAL A 180 0.17 -7.81 -23.04
C VAL A 180 0.18 -6.41 -23.65
N GLN A 181 -0.78 -5.56 -23.30
CA GLN A 181 -0.83 -4.17 -23.78
C GLN A 181 0.36 -3.33 -23.30
N VAL A 182 0.78 -3.50 -22.05
CA VAL A 182 1.97 -2.84 -21.49
C VAL A 182 3.20 -3.22 -22.30
N ARG A 183 3.41 -4.51 -22.57
CA ARG A 183 4.52 -5.00 -23.39
C ARG A 183 4.47 -4.43 -24.81
N ALA A 184 3.30 -4.42 -25.44
CA ALA A 184 3.12 -3.92 -26.80
C ALA A 184 3.36 -2.41 -26.94
N LYS A 185 3.10 -1.63 -25.88
CA LYS A 185 3.28 -0.17 -25.86
C LYS A 185 4.60 0.27 -25.21
N TYR A 186 5.50 -0.65 -24.88
CA TYR A 186 6.75 -0.30 -24.24
C TYR A 186 7.68 0.41 -25.21
N ASP A 187 8.11 1.60 -24.84
CA ASP A 187 9.06 2.41 -25.58
C ASP A 187 10.43 2.28 -24.92
N SER A 188 11.39 1.63 -25.61
CA SER A 188 12.73 1.41 -25.07
C SER A 188 13.58 2.67 -24.97
N GLU A 189 13.28 3.70 -25.77
CA GLU A 189 14.00 4.99 -25.66
C GLU A 189 13.57 5.75 -24.40
N ARG A 190 12.28 5.62 -24.03
CA ARG A 190 11.73 6.26 -22.82
C ARG A 190 11.85 5.39 -21.58
N GLY A 191 11.98 4.09 -21.75
CA GLY A 191 12.00 3.11 -20.67
C GLY A 191 10.63 2.89 -20.01
N GLU A 192 9.52 3.19 -20.68
CA GLU A 192 8.16 3.08 -20.11
C GLU A 192 7.07 2.81 -21.15
N SER A 193 5.94 2.25 -20.69
CA SER A 193 4.70 2.15 -21.46
C SER A 193 3.73 3.26 -21.07
N ARG A 194 3.10 3.94 -22.05
CA ARG A 194 2.26 5.13 -21.80
C ARG A 194 0.77 4.91 -22.08
N PHE A 195 -0.07 5.31 -21.13
CA PHE A 195 -1.53 5.30 -21.20
C PHE A 195 -2.09 6.63 -20.68
N LEU A 196 -1.92 7.70 -21.47
CA LEU A 196 -2.17 9.09 -21.02
C LEU A 196 -3.59 9.61 -21.31
N ASP A 197 -4.40 8.89 -22.08
CA ASP A 197 -5.83 9.16 -22.20
C ASP A 197 -6.55 8.53 -20.99
N PRO A 198 -7.07 9.33 -20.04
CA PRO A 198 -7.68 8.81 -18.82
C PRO A 198 -8.97 8.02 -19.05
N ILE A 199 -9.61 8.15 -20.22
CA ILE A 199 -10.84 7.42 -20.57
C ILE A 199 -10.50 6.02 -21.11
N GLY A 200 -9.36 5.88 -21.80
CA GLY A 200 -8.91 4.65 -22.43
C GLY A 200 -8.00 3.75 -21.59
N VAL A 201 -7.81 4.05 -20.29
CA VAL A 201 -6.92 3.25 -19.43
C VAL A 201 -7.56 1.91 -19.09
N PRO A 202 -6.90 0.77 -19.40
CA PRO A 202 -7.40 -0.54 -18.97
C PRO A 202 -7.57 -0.60 -17.46
N ARG A 203 -8.69 -1.13 -17.00
CA ARG A 203 -9.06 -1.16 -15.58
C ARG A 203 -7.99 -1.80 -14.69
N ASP A 204 -7.41 -2.90 -15.16
CA ASP A 204 -6.42 -3.69 -14.43
C ASP A 204 -4.97 -3.29 -14.80
N LEU A 205 -4.78 -2.15 -15.49
CA LEU A 205 -3.47 -1.68 -15.95
C LEU A 205 -2.38 -1.64 -14.86
N PRO A 206 -2.62 -1.10 -13.65
CA PRO A 206 -1.57 -1.00 -12.65
C PRO A 206 -1.04 -2.37 -12.21
N GLU A 207 -1.93 -3.36 -12.12
CA GLU A 207 -1.61 -4.74 -11.75
C GLU A 207 -0.95 -5.47 -12.92
N GLY A 208 -1.49 -5.32 -14.13
CA GLY A 208 -0.93 -5.91 -15.35
C GLY A 208 0.48 -5.39 -15.67
N ALA A 209 0.76 -4.11 -15.41
CA ALA A 209 2.11 -3.57 -15.56
C ALA A 209 3.10 -4.14 -14.54
N ALA A 210 2.68 -4.28 -13.28
CA ALA A 210 3.50 -4.91 -12.25
C ALA A 210 3.80 -6.38 -12.59
N TYR A 211 2.78 -7.11 -13.08
CA TYR A 211 2.93 -8.48 -13.57
C TYR A 211 3.85 -8.55 -14.80
N ALA A 212 3.75 -7.58 -15.72
CA ALA A 212 4.62 -7.50 -16.88
C ALA A 212 6.09 -7.20 -16.52
N GLY A 213 6.35 -6.64 -15.34
CA GLY A 213 7.69 -6.21 -14.92
C GLY A 213 8.20 -4.99 -15.67
N LEU A 214 7.31 -4.17 -16.22
CA LEU A 214 7.67 -3.01 -17.04
C LEU A 214 7.16 -1.70 -16.43
N PRO A 215 7.95 -0.61 -16.47
CA PRO A 215 7.49 0.70 -16.04
C PRO A 215 6.28 1.17 -16.85
N VAL A 216 5.27 1.72 -16.17
CA VAL A 216 4.06 2.25 -16.80
C VAL A 216 3.77 3.66 -16.30
N ARG A 217 3.44 4.55 -17.24
CA ARG A 217 2.96 5.91 -16.98
C ARG A 217 1.52 6.05 -17.47
N TYR A 218 0.59 6.38 -16.59
CA TYR A 218 -0.82 6.44 -16.93
C TYR A 218 -1.57 7.57 -16.23
N ARG A 219 -2.69 8.01 -16.81
CA ARG A 219 -3.59 9.00 -16.19
C ARG A 219 -4.90 8.37 -15.79
N GLN A 220 -5.43 8.78 -14.66
CA GLN A 220 -6.73 8.36 -14.14
C GLN A 220 -7.56 9.60 -13.84
N LEU A 221 -8.78 9.64 -14.37
CA LEU A 221 -9.78 10.62 -13.94
C LEU A 221 -10.42 10.14 -12.64
N LEU A 222 -10.32 10.96 -11.59
CA LEU A 222 -10.94 10.69 -10.30
C LEU A 222 -12.42 11.13 -10.31
N PRO A 223 -13.27 10.60 -9.41
CA PRO A 223 -14.70 10.95 -9.37
C PRO A 223 -14.99 12.44 -9.16
N ASP A 224 -14.07 13.17 -8.56
CA ASP A 224 -14.14 14.62 -8.34
C ASP A 224 -13.67 15.45 -9.57
N GLY A 225 -13.37 14.77 -10.69
CA GLY A 225 -12.89 15.39 -11.93
C GLY A 225 -11.39 15.67 -11.95
N VAL A 226 -10.67 15.41 -10.87
CA VAL A 226 -9.22 15.61 -10.81
C VAL A 226 -8.51 14.55 -11.63
N VAL A 227 -7.55 14.95 -12.47
CA VAL A 227 -6.69 14.01 -13.18
C VAL A 227 -5.47 13.69 -12.33
N LYS A 228 -5.26 12.40 -12.09
CA LYS A 228 -4.09 11.86 -11.39
C LYS A 228 -3.21 11.12 -12.37
N GLU A 229 -1.96 11.53 -12.47
CA GLU A 229 -0.95 10.84 -13.26
C GLU A 229 -0.10 9.96 -12.36
N MET A 230 0.19 8.75 -12.80
CA MET A 230 0.91 7.73 -12.05
C MET A 230 2.08 7.21 -12.88
N PHE A 231 3.19 6.96 -12.21
CA PHE A 231 4.33 6.23 -12.74
C PHE A 231 4.67 5.08 -11.80
N LYS A 232 4.72 3.84 -12.31
CA LYS A 232 4.91 2.63 -11.52
C LYS A 232 5.91 1.68 -12.17
N GLY A 233 6.65 0.93 -11.37
CA GLY A 233 7.62 -0.07 -11.82
C GLY A 233 8.94 0.49 -12.36
N GLY A 234 9.15 1.81 -12.28
CA GLY A 234 10.40 2.47 -12.70
C GLY A 234 11.54 2.28 -11.68
N SER A 235 12.78 2.51 -12.13
CA SER A 235 13.95 2.60 -11.24
C SER A 235 13.83 3.81 -10.30
N PRO A 236 14.55 3.84 -9.16
CA PRO A 236 14.55 4.99 -8.26
C PRO A 236 14.79 6.32 -8.98
N ASP A 237 15.83 6.42 -9.81
CA ASP A 237 16.13 7.63 -10.61
C ASP A 237 14.98 8.04 -11.54
N ALA A 238 14.26 7.08 -12.12
CA ALA A 238 13.13 7.37 -13.00
C ALA A 238 11.92 7.87 -12.19
N ILE A 239 11.67 7.30 -11.02
CA ILE A 239 10.62 7.74 -10.09
C ILE A 239 10.92 9.16 -9.60
N GLU A 240 12.16 9.45 -9.21
CA GLU A 240 12.60 10.77 -8.77
C GLU A 240 12.47 11.81 -9.88
N ARG A 241 12.93 11.48 -11.09
CA ARG A 241 12.77 12.33 -12.26
C ARG A 241 11.30 12.65 -12.55
N PHE A 242 10.41 11.66 -12.49
CA PHE A 242 8.97 11.89 -12.65
C PHE A 242 8.44 12.87 -11.60
N MET A 243 8.81 12.70 -10.32
CA MET A 243 8.36 13.61 -9.26
C MET A 243 8.89 15.02 -9.47
N GLU A 244 10.16 15.17 -9.84
CA GLU A 244 10.80 16.46 -10.08
C GLU A 244 10.20 17.18 -11.29
N GLU A 245 9.96 16.48 -12.41
CA GLU A 245 9.25 17.01 -13.58
C GLU A 245 7.90 17.63 -13.19
N HIS A 246 7.13 16.95 -12.34
CA HIS A 246 5.82 17.43 -11.90
C HIS A 246 5.93 18.59 -10.88
N ARG A 247 6.88 18.56 -9.94
CA ARG A 247 7.13 19.66 -9.00
C ARG A 247 7.58 20.93 -9.71
N SER A 248 8.51 20.80 -10.65
CA SER A 248 8.99 21.89 -11.51
C SER A 248 7.86 22.50 -12.35
N ALA A 249 6.82 21.72 -12.67
CA ALA A 249 5.60 22.18 -13.32
C ALA A 249 4.54 22.75 -12.34
N GLY A 250 4.89 22.97 -11.06
CA GLY A 250 4.00 23.52 -10.04
C GLY A 250 2.93 22.53 -9.53
N ARG A 251 3.06 21.24 -9.81
CA ARG A 251 2.08 20.22 -9.42
C ARG A 251 2.45 19.54 -8.11
N LEU A 252 1.43 19.09 -7.38
CA LEU A 252 1.62 18.24 -6.21
C LEU A 252 2.02 16.84 -6.65
N ALA A 253 3.26 16.44 -6.36
CA ALA A 253 3.81 15.11 -6.63
C ALA A 253 4.21 14.38 -5.34
N TYR A 254 4.06 13.05 -5.33
CA TYR A 254 4.38 12.16 -4.22
C TYR A 254 4.83 10.79 -4.75
N GLY A 255 5.50 10.00 -3.93
CA GLY A 255 5.97 8.68 -4.33
C GLY A 255 7.03 8.11 -3.38
N ASN A 256 7.45 6.89 -3.65
CA ASN A 256 8.59 6.24 -3.02
C ASN A 256 9.45 5.59 -4.12
N PRO A 257 10.66 6.13 -4.40
CA PRO A 257 11.59 5.57 -5.39
C PRO A 257 11.98 4.12 -5.14
N TYR A 258 12.18 3.73 -3.88
CA TYR A 258 12.58 2.38 -3.48
C TYR A 258 11.46 1.35 -3.65
N ARG A 259 10.19 1.78 -3.54
CA ARG A 259 9.00 0.96 -3.83
C ARG A 259 8.55 1.03 -5.30
N GLY A 260 9.23 1.84 -6.12
CA GLY A 260 9.01 1.91 -7.56
C GLY A 260 7.68 2.56 -7.95
N TYR A 261 7.21 3.58 -7.23
CA TYR A 261 6.01 4.34 -7.65
C TYR A 261 6.09 5.83 -7.34
N ALA A 262 5.42 6.62 -8.19
CA ALA A 262 5.07 8.00 -7.93
C ALA A 262 3.71 8.36 -8.56
N GLY A 263 3.14 9.46 -8.08
CA GLY A 263 1.95 10.06 -8.62
C GLY A 263 1.99 11.58 -8.54
N ALA A 264 1.21 12.23 -9.38
CA ALA A 264 1.04 13.68 -9.38
C ALA A 264 -0.40 14.06 -9.69
N TYR A 265 -0.87 15.15 -9.09
CA TYR A 265 -2.20 15.69 -9.32
C TYR A 265 -2.13 16.84 -10.32
N TRP A 266 -2.99 16.77 -11.32
CA TRP A 266 -3.29 17.89 -12.20
C TRP A 266 -4.43 18.65 -11.53
N SER A 267 -4.08 19.62 -10.69
CA SER A 267 -5.03 20.67 -10.33
C SER A 267 -5.40 21.41 -11.61
N GLY A 268 -6.69 21.45 -11.92
CA GLY A 268 -7.21 22.25 -13.03
C GLY A 268 -6.96 23.74 -12.83
#